data_AF-A0A497IJR3-F1
#
_entry.id   AF-A0A497IJR3-F1
#
_cell.length_a   1.000
_cell.length_b   1.000
_cell.length_c   1.000
_cell.angle_alpha   90.00
_cell.angle_beta   90.00
_cell.angle_gamma   90.00
#
_symmetry.space_group_name_H-M   'P 1'
#
loop_
_entity.id
_entity.type
_entity.pdbx_description
1 polymer ?
#
loop_
_entity_poly.entity_id
_entity_poly.type
_entity_poly.pdbx_seq_one_letter_code
_entity_poly.pdbx_strand_id
1 'polypeptide(L)'
;MKYLELLNSCKYLVIAMLLLLNLATASDGFTSNWQIICIISLIIVCVVLGIIYAISYFIGSPLLQRTVKGEAMQLLFTIIGVAFFLSFMFVIESQLMVGINEVLGTEGNLMDSSLGVTGMNLNELSGYANDLVGELEDVGEAASKTASCNFYAVGFSISTCSSFSIIQSPLTQALNVVYAGIVDLTAQQFILNFSKVFMFTVVLPLGLIFRSFHFTRRAGGALIAVAVGFGLIFPAGVLLNQYLVNGLDPPTLIISTRYPGLCDEFDPGGTYTKAIKPALDNIFEEEFYGRLIENVLLRSMIFTIINLFITLTFIQWSAGLFGAAVDLAVLTRLA
;
A
#
# COMPACT_ATOMS: atom_id res chain seq x y z
N MET A 1 8.55 -6.64 -47.60
CA MET A 1 8.94 -7.95 -47.02
C MET A 1 10.12 -7.87 -46.06
N LYS A 2 11.27 -7.25 -46.40
CA LYS A 2 12.45 -7.15 -45.48
C LYS A 2 12.21 -6.52 -44.10
N TYR A 3 11.21 -5.64 -43.95
CA TYR A 3 10.84 -5.06 -42.65
C TYR A 3 10.20 -6.07 -41.68
N LEU A 4 9.52 -7.11 -42.19
CA LEU A 4 8.86 -8.11 -41.35
C LEU A 4 9.87 -9.07 -40.70
N GLU A 5 10.94 -9.42 -41.42
CA GLU A 5 12.02 -10.25 -40.88
C GLU A 5 12.79 -9.53 -39.76
N LEU A 6 13.00 -8.21 -39.91
CA LEU A 6 13.64 -7.39 -38.88
C LEU A 6 12.80 -7.31 -37.59
N LEU A 7 11.48 -7.27 -37.72
CA LEU A 7 10.54 -7.30 -36.60
C LEU A 7 10.57 -8.64 -35.86
N ASN A 8 10.74 -9.75 -36.57
CA ASN A 8 10.89 -11.07 -35.95
C ASN A 8 12.23 -11.23 -35.22
N SER A 9 13.35 -10.76 -35.78
CA SER A 9 14.65 -10.78 -35.07
C SER A 9 14.64 -9.96 -33.78
N CYS A 10 13.87 -8.87 -33.75
CA CYS A 10 13.73 -8.04 -32.55
C CYS A 10 12.98 -8.77 -31.42
N LYS A 11 11.97 -9.59 -31.73
CA LYS A 11 11.24 -10.41 -30.74
C LYS A 11 12.14 -11.42 -30.04
N TYR A 12 12.96 -12.16 -30.78
CA TYR A 12 13.88 -13.15 -30.20
C TYR A 12 14.92 -12.51 -29.28
N LEU A 13 15.35 -11.30 -29.61
CA LEU A 13 16.33 -10.57 -28.81
C LEU A 13 15.75 -10.10 -27.47
N VAL A 14 14.49 -9.62 -27.46
CA VAL A 14 13.77 -9.27 -26.23
C VAL A 14 13.57 -10.50 -25.33
N ILE A 15 13.24 -11.66 -25.92
CA ILE A 15 13.08 -12.92 -25.18
C ILE A 15 14.40 -13.38 -24.55
N ALA A 16 15.52 -13.29 -25.29
CA ALA A 16 16.84 -13.62 -24.77
C ALA A 16 17.27 -12.68 -23.62
N MET A 17 16.91 -11.40 -23.71
CA MET A 17 17.17 -10.41 -22.67
C MET A 17 16.38 -10.68 -21.38
N LEU A 18 15.10 -11.04 -21.52
CA LEU A 18 14.24 -11.46 -20.41
C LEU A 18 14.77 -12.73 -19.72
N LEU A 19 15.28 -13.69 -20.50
CA LEU A 19 15.91 -14.91 -19.96
C LEU A 19 17.19 -14.60 -19.18
N LEU A 20 18.06 -13.72 -19.69
CA LEU A 20 19.27 -13.31 -19.00
C LEU A 20 18.98 -12.51 -17.72
N LEU A 21 17.94 -11.67 -17.73
CA LEU A 21 17.51 -10.93 -16.55
C LEU A 21 16.97 -11.88 -15.47
N ASN A 22 16.13 -12.85 -15.85
CA ASN A 22 15.62 -13.87 -14.93
C ASN A 22 16.75 -14.73 -14.32
N LEU A 23 17.80 -15.01 -15.08
CA LEU A 23 18.97 -15.75 -14.59
C LEU A 23 19.78 -14.92 -13.59
N ALA A 24 19.88 -13.61 -13.79
CA ALA A 24 20.55 -12.71 -12.86
C ALA A 24 19.77 -12.52 -11.54
N THR A 25 18.44 -12.55 -11.59
CA THR A 25 17.59 -12.41 -10.39
C THR A 25 17.45 -13.67 -9.56
N ALA A 26 17.82 -14.84 -10.09
CA ALA A 26 17.71 -16.13 -9.39
C ALA A 26 18.84 -16.37 -8.36
N SER A 27 19.76 -15.42 -8.18
CA SER A 27 20.82 -15.50 -7.18
C SER A 27 20.36 -14.85 -5.87
N ASP A 28 20.15 -15.67 -4.83
CA ASP A 28 19.56 -15.31 -3.53
C ASP A 28 20.28 -14.17 -2.75
N GLY A 29 21.42 -13.68 -3.24
CA GLY A 29 22.16 -12.54 -2.67
C GLY A 29 21.93 -11.19 -3.35
N PHE A 30 21.17 -11.11 -4.46
CA PHE A 30 21.07 -9.89 -5.28
C PHE A 30 19.91 -8.95 -4.94
N THR A 31 18.97 -9.36 -4.09
CA THR A 31 17.77 -8.56 -3.78
C THR A 31 18.08 -7.25 -3.06
N SER A 32 19.22 -7.11 -2.38
CA SER A 32 19.63 -5.82 -1.79
C SER A 32 20.24 -4.84 -2.78
N ASN A 33 20.72 -5.31 -3.95
CA ASN A 33 21.58 -4.53 -4.84
C ASN A 33 20.92 -4.29 -6.21
N TRP A 34 19.68 -3.81 -6.21
CA TRP A 34 18.93 -3.43 -7.43
C TRP A 34 19.72 -2.48 -8.35
N GLN A 35 20.62 -1.67 -7.79
CA GLN A 35 21.54 -0.81 -8.53
C GLN A 35 22.45 -1.61 -9.48
N ILE A 36 22.99 -2.73 -9.02
CA ILE A 36 23.84 -3.60 -9.82
C ILE A 36 23.03 -4.21 -10.97
N ILE A 37 21.79 -4.63 -10.70
CA ILE A 37 20.89 -5.17 -11.72
C ILE A 37 20.61 -4.13 -12.80
N CYS A 38 20.38 -2.86 -12.42
CA CYS A 38 20.20 -1.76 -13.37
C CYS A 38 21.46 -1.55 -14.23
N ILE A 39 22.65 -1.54 -13.62
CA ILE A 39 23.92 -1.38 -14.35
C ILE A 39 24.13 -2.55 -15.33
N ILE A 40 23.90 -3.79 -14.90
CA ILE A 40 23.99 -4.97 -15.75
C ILE A 40 23.01 -4.86 -16.93
N SER A 41 21.76 -4.45 -16.68
CA SER A 41 20.76 -4.29 -17.73
C SER A 41 21.21 -3.28 -18.80
N LEU A 42 21.81 -2.16 -18.39
CA LEU A 42 22.36 -1.15 -19.30
C LEU A 42 23.56 -1.69 -20.10
N ILE A 43 24.45 -2.45 -19.47
CA ILE A 43 25.58 -3.09 -20.17
C ILE A 43 25.07 -4.06 -21.24
N ILE A 44 24.07 -4.88 -20.93
CA ILE A 44 23.49 -5.83 -21.89
C ILE A 44 22.89 -5.06 -23.08
N VAL A 45 22.16 -3.97 -22.83
CA VAL A 45 21.65 -3.10 -23.90
C VAL A 45 22.78 -2.53 -24.77
N CYS A 46 23.86 -2.02 -24.16
CA CYS A 46 25.02 -1.49 -24.87
C CYS A 46 25.63 -2.56 -25.79
N VAL A 47 25.82 -3.78 -25.29
CA VAL A 47 26.37 -4.91 -26.05
C VAL A 47 25.46 -5.26 -27.24
N VAL A 48 24.16 -5.35 -27.00
CA VAL A 48 23.16 -5.61 -28.05
C VAL A 48 23.22 -4.56 -29.15
N LEU A 49 23.24 -3.27 -28.80
CA LEU A 49 23.31 -2.19 -29.79
C LEU A 49 24.65 -2.20 -30.55
N GLY A 50 25.75 -2.56 -29.87
CA GLY A 50 27.05 -2.76 -30.51
C GLY A 50 27.04 -3.88 -31.55
N ILE A 51 26.38 -5.01 -31.26
CA ILE A 51 26.22 -6.11 -32.21
C ILE A 51 25.38 -5.68 -33.41
N ILE A 52 24.25 -5.00 -33.19
CA ILE A 52 23.38 -4.50 -34.27
C ILE A 52 24.15 -3.49 -35.14
N TYR A 53 24.99 -2.64 -34.53
CA TYR A 53 25.86 -1.71 -35.26
C TYR A 53 26.84 -2.46 -36.18
N ALA A 54 27.53 -3.49 -35.68
CA ALA A 54 28.46 -4.30 -36.47
C ALA A 54 27.76 -5.00 -37.65
N ILE A 55 26.57 -5.57 -37.42
CA ILE A 55 25.75 -6.18 -38.48
C ILE A 55 25.33 -5.12 -39.51
N SER A 56 24.95 -3.92 -39.07
CA SER A 56 24.56 -2.83 -39.97
C SER A 56 25.69 -2.34 -40.86
N TYR A 57 26.93 -2.38 -40.33
CA TYR A 57 28.13 -2.07 -41.08
C TYR A 57 28.42 -3.15 -42.12
N PHE A 58 28.33 -4.42 -41.74
CA PHE A 58 28.56 -5.56 -42.63
C PHE A 58 27.57 -5.61 -43.81
N ILE A 59 26.29 -5.30 -43.56
CA ILE A 59 25.25 -5.28 -44.61
C ILE A 59 25.38 -4.05 -45.54
N GLY A 60 26.11 -3.01 -45.12
CA GLY A 60 26.24 -1.77 -45.90
C GLY A 60 24.94 -0.97 -46.01
N SER A 61 23.98 -1.16 -45.10
CA SER A 61 22.69 -0.45 -45.11
C SER A 61 22.81 0.91 -44.40
N PRO A 62 22.74 2.05 -45.12
CA PRO A 62 22.84 3.37 -44.50
C PRO A 62 21.63 3.68 -43.60
N LEU A 63 20.47 3.07 -43.87
CA LEU A 63 19.26 3.23 -43.07
C LEU A 63 19.46 2.62 -41.67
N LEU A 64 19.98 1.39 -41.62
CA LEU A 64 20.16 0.68 -40.35
C LEU A 64 21.22 1.39 -39.48
N GLN A 65 22.29 1.91 -40.09
CA GLN A 65 23.30 2.69 -39.38
C GLN A 65 22.73 3.98 -38.76
N ARG A 66 21.83 4.69 -39.48
CA ARG A 66 21.17 5.89 -38.94
C ARG A 66 20.25 5.54 -37.77
N THR A 67 19.49 4.45 -37.87
CA THR A 67 18.64 3.98 -36.78
C THR A 67 19.45 3.64 -35.54
N VAL A 68 20.53 2.86 -35.68
CA VAL A 68 21.38 2.46 -34.55
C VAL A 68 22.04 3.67 -33.89
N LYS A 69 22.50 4.66 -34.67
CA LYS A 69 23.04 5.92 -34.12
C LYS A 69 21.98 6.69 -33.32
N GLY A 70 20.72 6.69 -33.78
CA GLY A 70 19.60 7.29 -33.07
C GLY A 70 19.31 6.60 -31.73
N GLU A 71 19.29 5.26 -31.71
CA GLU A 71 19.09 4.48 -30.48
C GLU A 71 20.27 4.63 -29.51
N ALA A 72 21.51 4.70 -30.01
CA ALA A 72 22.71 4.92 -29.18
C ALA A 72 22.71 6.28 -28.48
N MET A 73 22.37 7.36 -29.21
CA MET A 73 22.23 8.70 -28.61
C MET A 73 21.13 8.71 -27.55
N GLN A 74 20.02 8.01 -27.81
CA GLN A 74 18.96 7.90 -26.83
C GLN A 74 19.40 7.10 -25.59
N LEU A 75 20.12 5.99 -25.75
CA LEU A 75 20.67 5.22 -24.64
C LEU A 75 21.55 6.10 -23.74
N LEU A 76 22.39 6.93 -24.33
CA LEU A 76 23.22 7.88 -23.59
C LEU A 76 22.36 8.84 -22.74
N PHE A 77 21.27 9.37 -23.28
CA PHE A 77 20.32 10.17 -22.49
C PHE A 77 19.64 9.35 -21.38
N THR A 78 19.35 8.07 -21.60
CA THR A 78 18.79 7.22 -20.54
C THR A 78 19.79 6.97 -19.42
N ILE A 79 21.08 6.75 -19.73
CA ILE A 79 22.13 6.56 -18.72
C ILE A 79 22.26 7.83 -17.87
N ILE A 80 22.32 9.00 -18.51
CA ILE A 80 22.40 10.29 -17.79
C ILE A 80 21.14 10.50 -16.93
N GLY A 81 19.95 10.24 -17.48
CA GLY A 81 18.69 10.38 -16.76
C GLY A 81 18.59 9.45 -15.55
N VAL A 82 19.02 8.19 -15.69
CA VAL A 82 19.08 7.23 -14.58
C VAL A 82 20.09 7.67 -13.53
N ALA A 83 21.29 8.10 -13.93
CA ALA A 83 22.30 8.58 -12.98
C ALA A 83 21.78 9.79 -12.18
N PHE A 84 21.19 10.77 -12.86
CA PHE A 84 20.55 11.92 -12.22
C PHE A 84 19.44 11.48 -11.25
N PHE A 85 18.61 10.52 -11.67
CA PHE A 85 17.50 10.03 -10.87
C PHE A 85 17.98 9.26 -9.62
N LEU A 86 19.01 8.42 -9.75
CA LEU A 86 19.64 7.72 -8.61
C LEU A 86 20.25 8.71 -7.62
N SER A 87 20.94 9.74 -8.11
CA SER A 87 21.47 10.80 -7.25
C SER A 87 20.35 11.55 -6.53
N PHE A 88 19.26 11.87 -7.24
CA PHE A 88 18.10 12.53 -6.65
C PHE A 88 17.42 11.67 -5.57
N MET A 89 17.25 10.37 -5.81
CA MET A 89 16.73 9.43 -4.82
C MET A 89 17.60 9.41 -3.55
N PHE A 90 18.92 9.35 -3.71
CA PHE A 90 19.85 9.36 -2.57
C PHE A 90 19.75 10.66 -1.76
N VAL A 91 19.59 11.80 -2.45
CA VAL A 91 19.38 13.09 -1.76
C VAL A 91 18.05 13.12 -1.03
N ILE A 92 16.96 12.65 -1.64
CA ILE A 92 15.67 12.57 -0.95
C ILE A 92 15.78 11.66 0.26
N GLU A 93 16.31 10.44 0.11
CA GLU A 93 16.40 9.49 1.21
C GLU A 93 17.24 10.05 2.36
N SER A 94 18.40 10.64 2.07
CA SER A 94 19.26 11.22 3.12
C SER A 94 18.62 12.41 3.84
N GLN A 95 17.92 13.30 3.14
CA GLN A 95 17.31 14.48 3.77
C GLN A 95 15.98 14.14 4.47
N LEU A 96 15.15 13.32 3.82
CA LEU A 96 13.84 12.93 4.33
C LEU A 96 13.98 12.03 5.56
N MET A 97 14.90 11.06 5.53
CA MET A 97 15.09 10.15 6.66
C MET A 97 15.62 10.87 7.90
N VAL A 98 16.45 11.91 7.77
CA VAL A 98 16.90 12.68 8.94
C VAL A 98 15.72 13.32 9.66
N GLY A 99 14.82 14.00 8.93
CA GLY A 99 13.64 14.62 9.54
C GLY A 99 12.64 13.61 10.09
N ILE A 100 12.46 12.47 9.41
CA ILE A 100 11.54 11.42 9.86
C ILE A 100 12.08 10.71 11.09
N ASN A 101 13.38 10.37 11.13
CA ASN A 101 13.97 9.64 12.24
C ASN A 101 13.99 10.48 13.53
N GLU A 102 14.15 11.79 13.42
CA GLU A 102 14.06 12.70 14.58
C GLU A 102 12.66 12.68 15.21
N VAL A 103 11.60 12.59 14.40
CA VAL A 103 10.22 12.66 14.90
C VAL A 103 9.67 11.29 15.28
N LEU A 104 9.91 10.27 14.46
CA LEU A 104 9.33 8.94 14.66
C LEU A 104 10.23 8.00 15.48
N GLY A 105 11.49 8.37 15.70
CA GLY A 105 12.45 7.51 16.41
C GLY A 105 12.75 6.19 15.69
N THR A 106 12.45 6.10 14.40
CA THR A 106 12.72 4.89 13.60
C THR A 106 14.14 4.92 13.06
N GLU A 107 14.86 3.81 13.13
CA GLU A 107 16.12 3.60 12.41
C GLU A 107 15.86 2.66 11.24
N GLY A 108 16.29 3.02 10.02
CA GLY A 108 16.15 2.15 8.84
C GLY A 108 16.03 2.92 7.52
N ASN A 109 15.83 2.16 6.45
CA ASN A 109 15.50 2.71 5.13
C ASN A 109 14.03 3.14 5.09
N LEU A 110 13.69 4.06 4.20
CA LEU A 110 12.33 4.61 4.03
C LEU A 110 11.24 3.52 3.98
N MET A 111 11.51 2.45 3.22
CA MET A 111 10.58 1.34 3.05
C MET A 111 10.36 0.56 4.35
N ASP A 112 11.42 0.28 5.10
CA ASP A 112 11.34 -0.48 6.35
C ASP A 112 10.62 0.34 7.43
N SER A 113 10.88 1.65 7.51
CA SER A 113 10.14 2.54 8.40
C SER A 113 8.65 2.60 8.05
N SER A 114 8.30 2.67 6.76
CA SER A 114 6.89 2.70 6.33
C SER A 114 6.15 1.40 6.64
N LEU A 115 6.82 0.24 6.50
CA LEU A 115 6.28 -1.06 6.87
C LEU A 115 6.12 -1.19 8.39
N GLY A 116 7.09 -0.68 9.16
CA GLY A 116 7.03 -0.65 10.62
C GLY A 116 5.84 0.17 11.12
N VAL A 117 5.65 1.38 10.59
CA VAL A 117 4.52 2.25 10.92
C VAL A 117 3.18 1.60 10.56
N THR A 118 3.06 1.05 9.35
CA THR A 118 1.82 0.37 8.92
C THR A 118 1.53 -0.83 9.82
N GLY A 119 2.55 -1.60 10.21
CA GLY A 119 2.42 -2.73 11.12
C GLY A 119 2.02 -2.34 12.54
N MET A 120 2.55 -1.23 13.07
CA MET A 120 2.13 -0.69 14.37
C MET A 120 0.65 -0.30 14.34
N ASN A 121 0.22 0.41 13.29
CA ASN A 121 -1.18 0.84 13.13
C ASN A 121 -2.12 -0.38 13.01
N LEU A 122 -1.70 -1.43 12.29
CA LEU A 122 -2.47 -2.66 12.16
C LEU A 122 -2.62 -3.40 13.49
N ASN A 123 -1.55 -3.49 14.29
CA ASN A 123 -1.60 -4.10 15.62
C ASN A 123 -2.49 -3.29 16.58
N GLU A 124 -2.43 -1.95 16.51
CA GLU A 124 -3.29 -1.04 17.27
C GLU A 124 -4.77 -1.27 16.93
N LEU A 125 -5.14 -1.25 15.64
CA LEU A 125 -6.52 -1.51 15.22
C LEU A 125 -6.99 -2.93 15.55
N SER A 126 -6.10 -3.92 15.47
CA SER A 126 -6.42 -5.31 15.85
C SER A 126 -6.68 -5.43 17.35
N GLY A 127 -5.99 -4.65 18.18
CA GLY A 127 -6.29 -4.51 19.61
C GLY A 127 -7.71 -4.00 19.84
N TYR A 128 -8.07 -2.88 19.19
CA TYR A 128 -9.43 -2.34 19.28
C TYR A 128 -10.51 -3.30 18.77
N ALA A 129 -10.25 -4.06 17.71
CA ALA A 129 -11.18 -5.07 17.23
C ALA A 129 -11.41 -6.17 18.27
N ASN A 130 -10.34 -6.68 18.91
CA ASN A 130 -10.46 -7.72 19.94
C ASN A 130 -11.19 -7.21 21.18
N ASP A 131 -10.93 -5.97 21.60
CA ASP A 131 -11.63 -5.35 22.73
C ASP A 131 -13.13 -5.20 22.43
N LEU A 132 -13.49 -4.74 21.22
CA LEU A 132 -14.89 -4.63 20.79
C LEU A 132 -15.59 -5.99 20.68
N VAL A 133 -14.89 -7.04 20.24
CA VAL A 133 -15.43 -8.41 20.20
C VAL A 133 -15.69 -8.91 21.60
N GLY A 134 -14.76 -8.70 22.54
CA GLY A 134 -14.96 -9.07 23.95
C GLY A 134 -16.17 -8.36 24.56
N GLU A 135 -16.31 -7.05 24.32
CA GLU A 135 -17.46 -6.28 24.78
C GLU A 135 -18.79 -6.77 24.15
N LEU A 136 -18.77 -7.15 22.86
CA LEU A 136 -19.93 -7.69 22.18
C LEU A 136 -20.35 -9.06 22.74
N GLU A 137 -19.38 -9.90 23.10
CA GLU A 137 -19.62 -11.19 23.77
C GLU A 137 -20.23 -10.98 25.16
N ASP A 138 -19.69 -10.06 25.97
CA ASP A 138 -20.19 -9.72 27.30
C ASP A 138 -21.62 -9.15 27.26
N VAL A 139 -21.89 -8.22 26.33
CA VAL A 139 -23.24 -7.66 26.09
C VAL A 139 -24.18 -8.73 25.54
N GLY A 140 -23.68 -9.65 24.71
CA GLY A 140 -24.39 -10.82 24.19
C GLY A 140 -24.85 -11.76 25.29
N GLU A 141 -23.93 -12.15 26.18
CA GLU A 141 -24.20 -12.98 27.34
C GLU A 141 -25.23 -12.31 28.25
N ALA A 142 -25.02 -11.03 28.57
CA ALA A 142 -25.95 -10.25 29.40
C ALA A 142 -27.35 -10.19 28.77
N ALA A 143 -27.47 -9.93 27.47
CA ALA A 143 -28.76 -9.86 26.78
C ALA A 143 -29.49 -11.21 26.72
N SER A 144 -28.75 -12.33 26.73
CA SER A 144 -29.29 -13.68 26.60
C SER A 144 -29.91 -14.24 27.88
N LYS A 145 -29.65 -13.60 29.02
CA LYS A 145 -30.17 -14.00 30.33
C LYS A 145 -31.69 -13.87 30.38
N THR A 146 -32.36 -14.97 30.73
CA THR A 146 -33.83 -15.08 30.78
C THR A 146 -34.28 -15.84 32.02
N ALA A 147 -35.17 -15.23 32.80
CA ALA A 147 -35.84 -15.93 33.88
C ALA A 147 -37.01 -16.72 33.30
N SER A 148 -37.14 -18.00 33.67
CA SER A 148 -38.33 -18.80 33.37
C SER A 148 -38.91 -19.40 34.63
N CYS A 149 -40.24 -19.34 34.76
CA CYS A 149 -40.97 -19.98 35.84
C CYS A 149 -42.01 -20.91 35.22
N ASN A 150 -41.95 -22.19 35.57
CA ASN A 150 -42.88 -23.22 35.09
C ASN A 150 -43.72 -23.73 36.25
N PHE A 151 -45.04 -23.49 36.20
CA PHE A 151 -45.99 -23.95 37.19
C PHE A 151 -46.94 -24.95 36.55
N TYR A 152 -46.86 -26.22 36.97
CA TYR A 152 -47.77 -27.29 36.52
C TYR A 152 -48.00 -27.29 34.98
N ALA A 153 -46.92 -27.30 34.20
CA ALA A 153 -46.91 -27.31 32.73
C ALA A 153 -47.30 -26.02 32.01
N VAL A 154 -47.60 -24.92 32.73
CA VAL A 154 -47.70 -23.57 32.17
C VAL A 154 -46.46 -22.77 32.56
N GLY A 155 -45.63 -22.43 31.57
CA GLY A 155 -44.41 -21.64 31.77
C GLY A 155 -44.55 -20.22 31.24
N PHE A 156 -44.04 -19.25 32.00
CA PHE A 156 -43.74 -17.91 31.48
C PHE A 156 -42.24 -17.67 31.52
N SER A 157 -41.72 -16.97 30.51
CA SER A 157 -40.33 -16.53 30.43
C SER A 157 -40.32 -15.02 30.30
N ILE A 158 -39.44 -14.37 31.07
CA ILE A 158 -39.23 -12.92 31.03
C ILE A 158 -37.75 -12.68 30.71
N SER A 159 -37.52 -11.94 29.65
CA SER A 159 -36.20 -11.42 29.29
C SER A 159 -36.04 -10.01 29.86
N THR A 160 -35.65 -9.94 31.13
CA THR A 160 -35.39 -8.66 31.83
C THR A 160 -34.16 -7.95 31.29
N CYS A 161 -33.24 -8.68 30.66
CA CYS A 161 -32.01 -8.18 30.06
C CYS A 161 -32.12 -7.77 28.58
N SER A 162 -33.31 -7.85 27.97
CA SER A 162 -33.47 -7.62 26.52
C SER A 162 -33.00 -6.23 26.04
N SER A 163 -32.98 -5.22 26.91
CA SER A 163 -32.52 -3.87 26.59
C SER A 163 -31.05 -3.78 26.18
N PHE A 164 -30.19 -4.74 26.58
CA PHE A 164 -28.79 -4.77 26.14
C PHE A 164 -28.65 -5.03 24.63
N SER A 165 -29.68 -5.60 23.99
CA SER A 165 -29.70 -5.76 22.52
C SER A 165 -29.62 -4.42 21.76
N ILE A 166 -30.02 -3.31 22.38
CA ILE A 166 -29.92 -1.96 21.79
C ILE A 166 -28.44 -1.55 21.63
N ILE A 167 -27.56 -2.03 22.51
CA ILE A 167 -26.12 -1.73 22.48
C ILE A 167 -25.39 -2.59 21.43
N GLN A 168 -25.88 -3.79 21.15
CA GLN A 168 -25.24 -4.70 20.19
C GLN A 168 -25.13 -4.09 18.78
N SER A 169 -26.14 -3.35 18.33
CA SER A 169 -26.17 -2.76 17.00
C SER A 169 -25.03 -1.74 16.75
N PRO A 170 -24.85 -0.68 17.57
CA PRO A 170 -23.74 0.25 17.38
C PRO A 170 -22.37 -0.39 17.59
N LEU A 171 -22.21 -1.33 18.53
CA LEU A 171 -20.95 -2.09 18.69
C LEU A 171 -20.60 -2.88 17.42
N THR A 172 -21.59 -3.56 16.84
CA THR A 172 -21.40 -4.29 15.58
C THR A 172 -21.03 -3.34 14.44
N GLN A 173 -21.61 -2.14 14.40
CA GLN A 173 -21.25 -1.13 13.40
C GLN A 173 -19.83 -0.59 13.60
N ALA A 174 -19.42 -0.27 14.83
CA ALA A 174 -18.04 0.10 15.14
C ALA A 174 -17.06 -1.00 14.72
N LEU A 175 -17.38 -2.25 15.06
CA LEU A 175 -16.58 -3.42 14.72
C LEU A 175 -16.40 -3.55 13.19
N ASN A 176 -17.48 -3.36 12.41
CA ASN A 176 -17.41 -3.37 10.95
C ASN A 176 -16.51 -2.25 10.40
N VAL A 177 -16.53 -1.05 11.00
CA VAL A 177 -15.65 0.06 10.59
C VAL A 177 -14.18 -0.26 10.91
N VAL A 178 -13.90 -0.80 12.10
CA VAL A 178 -12.54 -1.23 12.49
C VAL A 178 -12.03 -2.32 11.55
N TYR A 179 -12.84 -3.34 11.25
CA TYR A 179 -12.46 -4.39 10.30
C TYR A 179 -12.18 -3.85 8.90
N ALA A 180 -13.00 -2.90 8.41
CA ALA A 180 -12.74 -2.27 7.13
C ALA A 180 -11.40 -1.50 7.13
N GLY A 181 -11.05 -0.85 8.24
CA GLY A 181 -9.74 -0.23 8.43
C GLY A 181 -8.58 -1.23 8.49
N ILE A 182 -8.76 -2.39 9.14
CA ILE A 182 -7.76 -3.47 9.16
C ILE A 182 -7.51 -4.01 7.75
N VAL A 183 -8.57 -4.22 6.96
CA VAL A 183 -8.44 -4.68 5.57
C VAL A 183 -7.68 -3.66 4.72
N ASP A 184 -7.96 -2.36 4.88
CA ASP A 184 -7.27 -1.29 4.16
C ASP A 184 -5.77 -1.21 4.53
N LEU A 185 -5.44 -1.22 5.83
CA LEU A 185 -4.04 -1.24 6.28
C LEU A 185 -3.29 -2.51 5.84
N THR A 186 -3.98 -3.66 5.80
CA THR A 186 -3.41 -4.90 5.29
C THR A 186 -3.12 -4.78 3.79
N ALA A 187 -4.02 -4.16 3.02
CA ALA A 187 -3.80 -3.89 1.60
C ALA A 187 -2.61 -2.92 1.39
N GLN A 188 -2.49 -1.89 2.22
CA GLN A 188 -1.35 -0.97 2.21
C GLN A 188 -0.03 -1.70 2.51
N GLN A 189 -0.01 -2.55 3.54
CA GLN A 189 1.17 -3.36 3.88
C GLN A 189 1.54 -4.32 2.74
N PHE A 190 0.55 -4.91 2.07
CA PHE A 190 0.77 -5.74 0.89
C PHE A 190 1.42 -4.95 -0.24
N ILE A 191 0.92 -3.74 -0.55
CA ILE A 191 1.49 -2.87 -1.58
C ILE A 191 2.93 -2.48 -1.23
N LEU A 192 3.24 -2.17 0.03
CA LEU A 192 4.60 -1.84 0.47
C LEU A 192 5.55 -3.04 0.33
N ASN A 193 5.14 -4.22 0.78
CA ASN A 193 5.93 -5.45 0.65
C ASN A 193 6.15 -5.82 -0.82
N PHE A 194 5.11 -5.72 -1.64
CA PHE A 194 5.21 -5.93 -3.09
C PHE A 194 6.16 -4.91 -3.73
N SER A 195 6.04 -3.64 -3.34
CA SER A 195 6.88 -2.57 -3.86
C SER A 195 8.36 -2.80 -3.56
N LYS A 196 8.67 -3.15 -2.29
CA LYS A 196 10.03 -3.44 -1.82
C LYS A 196 10.74 -4.49 -2.66
N VAL A 197 10.05 -5.58 -3.00
CA VAL A 197 10.66 -6.71 -3.71
C VAL A 197 10.64 -6.50 -5.23
N PHE A 198 9.54 -5.99 -5.78
CA PHE A 198 9.27 -6.06 -7.21
C PHE A 198 9.63 -4.78 -7.97
N MET A 199 9.42 -3.59 -7.41
CA MET A 199 9.50 -2.33 -8.17
C MET A 199 10.93 -2.01 -8.61
N PHE A 200 11.89 -2.07 -7.70
CA PHE A 200 13.29 -1.79 -8.04
C PHE A 200 14.03 -2.98 -8.67
N THR A 201 13.67 -4.21 -8.29
CA THR A 201 14.36 -5.43 -8.77
C THR A 201 13.91 -5.84 -10.17
N VAL A 202 12.62 -5.72 -10.48
CA VAL A 202 12.04 -6.24 -11.73
C VAL A 202 11.53 -5.10 -12.62
N VAL A 203 10.68 -4.22 -12.09
CA VAL A 203 9.99 -3.21 -12.91
C VAL A 203 10.97 -2.16 -13.44
N LEU A 204 11.90 -1.69 -12.62
CA LEU A 204 12.87 -0.67 -13.03
C LEU A 204 13.82 -1.16 -14.14
N PRO A 205 14.54 -2.30 -14.01
CA PRO A 205 15.39 -2.81 -15.09
C PRO A 205 14.60 -3.11 -16.38
N LEU A 206 13.38 -3.65 -16.25
CA LEU A 206 12.51 -3.89 -17.40
C LEU A 206 12.14 -2.58 -18.11
N GLY A 207 11.84 -1.54 -17.33
CA GLY A 207 11.59 -0.20 -17.84
C GLY A 207 12.77 0.38 -18.59
N LEU A 208 13.99 0.19 -18.09
CA LEU A 208 15.23 0.59 -18.77
C LEU A 208 15.43 -0.13 -20.10
N ILE A 209 15.27 -1.46 -20.11
CA ILE A 209 15.37 -2.27 -21.33
C ILE A 209 14.36 -1.82 -22.38
N PHE A 210 13.09 -1.64 -22.00
CA PHE A 210 12.05 -1.20 -22.92
C PHE A 210 12.27 0.23 -23.42
N ARG A 211 12.93 1.07 -22.64
CA ARG A 211 13.26 2.44 -23.05
C ARG A 211 14.30 2.47 -24.18
N SER A 212 15.18 1.47 -24.25
CA SER A 212 16.26 1.37 -25.23
C SER A 212 15.81 1.03 -26.65
N PHE A 213 14.54 0.65 -26.85
CA PHE A 213 14.00 0.38 -28.18
C PHE A 213 12.96 1.41 -28.58
N HIS A 214 13.06 1.92 -29.80
CA HIS A 214 12.12 2.89 -30.39
C HIS A 214 10.64 2.56 -30.17
N PHE A 215 10.24 1.31 -30.41
CA PHE A 215 8.83 0.89 -30.37
C PHE A 215 8.28 0.81 -28.94
N THR A 216 9.08 0.33 -27.98
CA THR A 216 8.66 0.16 -26.58
C THR A 216 9.04 1.35 -25.69
N ARG A 217 9.63 2.40 -26.26
CA ARG A 217 10.16 3.56 -25.51
C ARG A 217 9.14 4.18 -24.55
N ARG A 218 7.89 4.32 -25.01
CA ARG A 218 6.79 4.88 -24.22
C ARG A 218 6.43 3.96 -23.05
N ALA A 219 6.35 2.66 -23.28
CA ALA A 219 6.10 1.69 -22.22
C ALA A 219 7.23 1.67 -21.18
N GLY A 220 8.49 1.74 -21.63
CA GLY A 220 9.65 1.80 -20.72
C GLY A 220 9.63 3.04 -19.82
N GLY A 221 9.29 4.22 -20.36
CA GLY A 221 9.13 5.45 -19.57
C GLY A 221 8.03 5.34 -18.51
N ALA A 222 6.90 4.72 -18.85
CA ALA A 222 5.82 4.47 -17.91
C ALA A 222 6.22 3.50 -16.78
N LEU A 223 6.92 2.40 -17.11
CA LEU A 223 7.41 1.44 -16.11
C LEU A 223 8.41 2.06 -15.14
N ILE A 224 9.32 2.92 -15.62
CA ILE A 224 10.24 3.66 -14.76
C ILE A 224 9.45 4.56 -13.80
N ALA A 225 8.46 5.31 -14.31
CA ALA A 225 7.62 6.16 -13.47
C ALA A 225 6.86 5.37 -12.40
N VAL A 226 6.29 4.22 -12.75
CA VAL A 226 5.59 3.32 -11.80
C VAL A 226 6.54 2.78 -10.73
N ALA A 227 7.71 2.29 -11.12
CA ALA A 227 8.71 1.77 -10.18
C ALA A 227 9.12 2.82 -9.16
N VAL A 228 9.32 4.06 -9.61
CA VAL A 228 9.65 5.19 -8.73
C VAL A 228 8.48 5.60 -7.85
N GLY A 229 7.28 5.71 -8.41
CA GLY A 229 6.10 6.14 -7.68
C GLY A 229 5.81 5.22 -6.50
N PHE A 230 5.74 3.92 -6.75
CA PHE A 230 5.50 2.95 -5.68
C PHE A 230 6.73 2.70 -4.81
N GLY A 231 7.94 2.81 -5.37
CA GLY A 231 9.18 2.56 -4.65
C GLY A 231 9.59 3.67 -3.68
N LEU A 232 9.24 4.93 -3.96
CA LEU A 232 9.65 6.09 -3.18
C LEU A 232 8.49 6.96 -2.72
N ILE A 233 7.59 7.36 -3.62
CA ILE A 233 6.55 8.33 -3.29
C ILE A 233 5.49 7.73 -2.38
N PHE A 234 5.08 6.48 -2.65
CA PHE A 234 4.10 5.78 -1.82
C PHE A 234 4.58 5.59 -0.37
N PRO A 235 5.75 4.98 -0.08
CA PRO A 235 6.23 4.83 1.30
C PRO A 235 6.48 6.19 1.99
N ALA A 236 6.95 7.21 1.25
CA ALA A 236 7.08 8.56 1.78
C ALA A 236 5.71 9.16 2.19
N GLY A 237 4.66 8.95 1.40
CA GLY A 237 3.30 9.37 1.74
C GLY A 237 2.75 8.69 3.00
N VAL A 238 3.04 7.39 3.18
CA VAL A 238 2.67 6.67 4.41
C VAL A 238 3.28 7.33 5.65
N LEU A 239 4.57 7.65 5.59
CA LEU A 239 5.28 8.27 6.70
C LEU A 239 4.82 9.71 6.94
N LEU A 240 4.55 10.47 5.87
CA LEU A 240 3.99 11.82 5.96
C LEU A 240 2.63 11.81 6.66
N ASN A 241 1.76 10.85 6.34
CA ASN A 241 0.46 10.74 6.99
C ASN A 241 0.60 10.39 8.47
N GLN A 242 1.52 9.50 8.83
CA GLN A 242 1.79 9.23 10.25
C GLN A 242 2.30 10.48 10.98
N TYR A 243 3.14 11.29 10.33
CA TYR A 243 3.58 12.57 10.88
C TYR A 243 2.41 13.54 11.10
N LEU A 244 1.49 13.65 10.13
CA LEU A 244 0.29 14.47 10.26
C LEU A 244 -0.63 14.00 11.38
N VAL A 245 -0.80 12.67 11.54
CA VAL A 245 -1.61 12.08 12.61
C VAL A 245 -0.98 12.30 13.98
N ASN A 246 0.33 12.10 14.11
CA ASN A 246 1.00 12.28 15.40
C ASN A 246 0.98 13.75 15.86
N GLY A 247 0.89 14.70 14.93
CA GLY A 247 0.69 16.12 15.25
C GLY A 247 -0.74 16.48 15.69
N LEU A 248 -1.71 15.60 15.41
CA LEU A 248 -3.09 15.70 15.87
C LEU A 248 -3.21 14.82 17.11
N ASP A 249 -2.79 15.30 18.30
CA ASP A 249 -2.81 14.57 19.59
C ASP A 249 -3.92 13.50 19.63
N PRO A 250 -3.60 12.21 19.39
CA PRO A 250 -4.65 11.22 19.28
C PRO A 250 -5.28 11.07 20.68
N PRO A 251 -6.61 11.25 20.81
CA PRO A 251 -7.26 11.08 22.09
C PRO A 251 -7.01 9.65 22.56
N THR A 252 -6.46 9.50 23.76
CA THR A 252 -6.23 8.19 24.38
C THR A 252 -7.59 7.52 24.57
N LEU A 253 -7.89 6.58 23.69
CA LEU A 253 -9.16 5.85 23.70
C LEU A 253 -9.06 4.78 24.79
N ILE A 254 -9.36 5.17 26.03
CA ILE A 254 -9.45 4.24 27.15
C ILE A 254 -10.82 3.57 27.06
N ILE A 255 -10.88 2.42 26.40
CA ILE A 255 -12.04 1.53 26.47
C ILE A 255 -12.01 0.88 27.87
N SER A 256 -12.51 1.61 28.86
CA SER A 256 -12.77 1.06 30.20
C SER A 256 -14.27 0.93 30.41
N THR A 257 -14.93 0.24 29.48
CA THR A 257 -16.27 -0.29 29.72
C THR A 257 -16.13 -1.68 30.31
N ARG A 258 -15.39 -1.84 31.42
CA ARG A 258 -15.48 -3.10 32.15
C ARG A 258 -16.91 -3.18 32.69
N TYR A 259 -17.80 -3.81 31.91
CA TYR A 259 -19.20 -3.96 32.26
C TYR A 259 -19.23 -4.68 33.60
N PRO A 260 -19.74 -4.06 34.66
CA PRO A 260 -19.91 -4.77 35.91
C PRO A 260 -21.08 -5.72 35.67
N GLY A 261 -20.78 -6.98 35.34
CA GLY A 261 -21.73 -8.02 34.95
C GLY A 261 -22.87 -8.22 35.96
N LEU A 262 -23.89 -7.37 35.88
CA LEU A 262 -24.95 -7.26 36.87
C LEU A 262 -26.31 -7.11 36.17
N CYS A 263 -26.55 -7.94 35.15
CA CYS A 263 -27.92 -8.37 34.88
C CYS A 263 -28.27 -9.52 35.83
N ASP A 264 -28.86 -9.18 36.98
CA ASP A 264 -29.57 -10.14 37.87
C ASP A 264 -31.01 -10.39 37.36
N GLU A 265 -31.22 -11.50 36.67
CA GLU A 265 -32.49 -11.89 36.04
C GLU A 265 -33.74 -11.71 36.94
N PHE A 266 -33.55 -11.71 38.26
CA PHE A 266 -34.60 -11.62 39.27
C PHE A 266 -34.87 -10.21 39.81
N ASP A 267 -34.11 -9.16 39.45
CA ASP A 267 -34.41 -7.78 39.86
C ASP A 267 -35.46 -7.13 38.92
N PRO A 268 -36.70 -6.87 39.39
CA PRO A 268 -37.81 -6.41 38.55
C PRO A 268 -37.73 -4.93 38.14
N GLY A 269 -36.62 -4.20 38.39
CA GLY A 269 -36.37 -2.92 37.69
C GLY A 269 -35.64 -1.82 38.47
N GLY A 270 -35.05 -2.11 39.62
CA GLY A 270 -34.45 -1.06 40.47
C GLY A 270 -32.99 -0.72 40.15
N THR A 271 -32.17 -1.73 39.89
CA THR A 271 -30.71 -1.58 39.76
C THR A 271 -30.29 -1.45 38.29
N TYR A 272 -31.09 -2.05 37.41
CA TYR A 272 -30.92 -2.09 35.96
C TYR A 272 -30.83 -0.76 35.25
N THR A 273 -31.83 0.09 35.47
CA THR A 273 -31.93 1.39 34.84
C THR A 273 -30.77 2.30 35.24
N LYS A 274 -30.16 2.07 36.42
CA LYS A 274 -28.99 2.82 36.90
C LYS A 274 -27.66 2.34 36.31
N ALA A 275 -27.57 1.08 35.88
CA ALA A 275 -26.36 0.54 35.23
C ALA A 275 -26.38 0.75 33.71
N ILE A 276 -27.55 0.63 33.08
CA ILE A 276 -27.69 0.81 31.63
C ILE A 276 -27.50 2.27 31.23
N LYS A 277 -28.08 3.22 31.98
CA LYS A 277 -28.00 4.64 31.64
C LYS A 277 -26.54 5.14 31.48
N PRO A 278 -25.60 4.94 32.41
CA PRO A 278 -24.22 5.38 32.22
C PRO A 278 -23.50 4.61 31.11
N ALA A 279 -23.81 3.33 30.89
CA ALA A 279 -23.25 2.59 29.75
C ALA A 279 -23.77 3.17 28.42
N LEU A 280 -25.06 3.51 28.35
CA LEU A 280 -25.65 4.17 27.19
C LEU A 280 -25.06 5.57 27.00
N ASP A 281 -24.98 6.37 28.07
CA ASP A 281 -24.45 7.72 28.04
C ASP A 281 -22.96 7.71 27.63
N ASN A 282 -22.17 6.71 28.03
CA ASN A 282 -20.76 6.57 27.60
C ASN A 282 -20.63 6.10 26.14
N ILE A 283 -21.51 5.22 25.65
CA ILE A 283 -21.47 4.71 24.26
C ILE A 283 -22.00 5.75 23.28
N PHE A 284 -23.05 6.47 23.67
CA PHE A 284 -23.67 7.55 22.91
C PHE A 284 -23.07 8.92 23.20
N GLU A 285 -22.12 9.03 24.13
CA GLU A 285 -21.27 10.22 24.23
C GLU A 285 -20.59 10.37 22.87
N GLU A 286 -20.96 11.45 22.16
CA GLU A 286 -20.46 11.77 20.80
C GLU A 286 -18.94 11.62 20.70
N GLU A 287 -18.24 11.78 21.83
CA GLU A 287 -16.80 11.63 21.91
C GLU A 287 -16.31 10.22 21.60
N PHE A 288 -16.91 9.14 22.12
CA PHE A 288 -16.31 7.81 21.96
C PHE A 288 -16.48 7.29 20.53
N TYR A 289 -17.74 7.15 20.09
CA TYR A 289 -18.07 6.59 18.80
C TYR A 289 -17.64 7.52 17.65
N GLY A 290 -17.81 8.83 17.85
CA GLY A 290 -17.35 9.85 16.91
C GLY A 290 -15.83 9.80 16.73
N ARG A 291 -15.05 9.76 17.82
CA ARG A 291 -13.58 9.71 17.73
C ARG A 291 -13.06 8.38 17.20
N LEU A 292 -13.69 7.25 17.54
CA LEU A 292 -13.29 5.96 16.98
C LEU A 292 -13.49 5.94 15.46
N ILE A 293 -14.67 6.36 14.99
CA ILE A 293 -14.95 6.43 13.55
C ILE A 293 -14.03 7.44 12.88
N GLU A 294 -13.87 8.63 13.46
CA GLU A 294 -12.99 9.66 12.90
C GLU A 294 -11.56 9.15 12.79
N ASN A 295 -11.00 8.58 13.87
CA ASN A 295 -9.65 8.05 13.86
C ASN A 295 -9.50 6.90 12.87
N VAL A 296 -10.40 5.91 12.87
CA VAL A 296 -10.28 4.76 11.96
C VAL A 296 -10.46 5.21 10.51
N LEU A 297 -11.53 5.95 10.20
CA LEU A 297 -11.87 6.33 8.83
C LEU A 297 -10.86 7.31 8.24
N LEU A 298 -10.40 8.29 9.04
CA LEU A 298 -9.42 9.28 8.60
C LEU A 298 -8.02 8.66 8.51
N ARG A 299 -7.59 7.89 9.52
CA ARG A 299 -6.23 7.31 9.58
C ARG A 299 -6.01 6.16 8.60
N SER A 300 -6.99 5.28 8.42
CA SER A 300 -6.87 4.15 7.49
C SER A 300 -7.32 4.56 6.08
N MET A 301 -8.61 4.78 5.88
CA MET A 301 -9.17 4.89 4.53
C MET A 301 -8.77 6.17 3.79
N ILE A 302 -8.95 7.34 4.42
CA ILE A 302 -8.70 8.62 3.73
C ILE A 302 -7.22 8.77 3.36
N PHE A 303 -6.33 8.44 4.28
CA PHE A 303 -4.88 8.53 4.03
C PHE A 303 -4.39 7.53 3.00
N THR A 304 -4.91 6.30 2.96
CA THR A 304 -4.58 5.34 1.90
C THR A 304 -5.01 5.88 0.54
N ILE A 305 -6.22 6.44 0.43
CA ILE A 305 -6.73 7.04 -0.82
C ILE A 305 -5.88 8.24 -1.24
N ILE A 306 -5.55 9.14 -0.31
CA ILE A 306 -4.70 10.32 -0.59
C ILE A 306 -3.32 9.88 -1.06
N ASN A 307 -2.71 8.89 -0.40
CA ASN A 307 -1.39 8.38 -0.78
C ASN A 307 -1.41 7.76 -2.18
N LEU A 308 -2.40 6.91 -2.48
CA LEU A 308 -2.57 6.34 -3.81
C LEU A 308 -2.77 7.45 -4.85
N PHE A 309 -3.58 8.46 -4.56
CA PHE A 309 -3.82 9.57 -5.46
C PHE A 309 -2.55 10.39 -5.75
N ILE A 310 -1.78 10.73 -4.71
CA ILE A 310 -0.50 11.43 -4.85
C ILE A 310 0.48 10.59 -5.67
N THR A 311 0.60 9.30 -5.37
CA THR A 311 1.47 8.39 -6.12
C THR A 311 1.07 8.28 -7.58
N LEU A 312 -0.23 8.11 -7.90
CA LEU A 312 -0.71 8.03 -9.28
C LEU A 312 -0.50 9.33 -10.06
N THR A 313 -0.75 10.48 -9.42
CA THR A 313 -0.51 11.80 -10.02
C THR A 313 0.97 12.00 -10.31
N PHE A 314 1.85 11.59 -9.38
CA PHE A 314 3.29 11.62 -9.59
C PHE A 314 3.74 10.71 -10.73
N ILE A 315 3.19 9.49 -10.83
CA ILE A 315 3.49 8.56 -11.91
C ILE A 315 3.11 9.18 -13.26
N GLN A 316 1.94 9.83 -13.36
CA GLN A 316 1.50 10.50 -14.58
C GLN A 316 2.47 11.61 -15.01
N TRP A 317 2.83 12.48 -14.06
CA TRP A 317 3.73 13.60 -14.31
C TRP A 317 5.11 13.11 -14.75
N SER A 318 5.63 12.10 -14.06
CA SER A 318 6.93 11.50 -14.35
C SER A 318 6.94 10.75 -15.68
N ALA A 319 5.88 10.01 -16.00
CA ALA A 319 5.74 9.32 -17.28
C ALA A 319 5.76 10.31 -18.46
N GLY A 320 5.10 11.47 -18.31
CA GLY A 320 5.15 12.56 -19.28
C GLY A 320 6.57 13.08 -19.53
N LEU A 321 7.36 13.26 -18.46
CA LEU A 321 8.77 13.68 -18.56
C LEU A 321 9.62 12.65 -19.32
N PHE A 322 9.30 11.36 -19.19
CA PHE A 322 9.95 10.29 -19.95
C PHE A 322 9.42 10.13 -21.39
N GLY A 323 8.49 10.97 -21.84
CA GLY A 323 7.89 10.93 -23.18
C GLY A 323 6.86 9.80 -23.34
N ALA A 324 6.35 9.26 -22.23
CA ALA A 324 5.24 8.33 -22.21
C ALA A 324 3.94 9.09 -21.96
N ALA A 325 3.09 9.18 -22.99
CA ALA A 325 1.71 9.59 -22.79
C ALA A 325 0.94 8.36 -22.26
N VAL A 326 0.72 8.32 -20.95
CA VAL A 326 -0.16 7.32 -20.33
C VAL A 326 -1.55 7.96 -20.25
N ASP A 327 -2.49 7.44 -21.05
CA ASP A 327 -3.90 7.85 -20.94
C ASP A 327 -4.51 7.21 -19.70
N LEU A 328 -4.41 7.91 -18.57
CA LEU A 328 -5.01 7.52 -17.30
C LEU A 328 -6.53 7.39 -17.39
N ALA A 329 -7.17 8.05 -18.34
CA ALA A 329 -8.59 7.89 -18.63
C ALA A 329 -8.99 6.44 -18.95
N VAL A 330 -8.05 5.61 -19.41
CA VAL A 330 -8.29 4.18 -19.63
C VAL A 330 -8.12 3.39 -18.34
N LEU A 331 -7.14 3.74 -17.50
CA LEU A 331 -6.92 3.09 -16.21
C LEU A 331 -8.04 3.43 -15.20
N THR A 332 -8.49 4.68 -15.14
CA THR A 332 -9.58 5.11 -14.25
C THR A 332 -10.95 4.58 -14.69
N ARG A 333 -11.08 4.06 -15.92
CA ARG A 333 -12.27 3.33 -16.36
C ARG A 333 -12.23 1.84 -15.99
N LEU A 334 -11.09 1.33 -15.55
CA LEU A 334 -10.88 -0.06 -15.16
C LEU A 334 -10.91 -0.27 -13.63
N ALA A 335 -10.65 0.79 -12.86
CA ALA A 335 -10.83 0.84 -11.41
C ALA A 335 -12.25 1.26 -11.06
#